data_AF-A0A257K954-F1
#
_entry.id   AF-A0A257K954-F1
#
_cell.length_a   1.000
_cell.length_b   1.000
_cell.length_c   1.000
_cell.angle_alpha   90.00
_cell.angle_beta   90.00
_cell.angle_gamma   90.00
#
_symmetry.space_group_name_H-M   'P 1'
#
loop_
_entity.id
_entity.type
_entity.pdbx_description
1 polymer ?
#
loop_
_entity_poly.entity_id
_entity_poly.type
_entity_poly.pdbx_seq_one_letter_code
_entity_poly.pdbx_strand_id
1 'polypeptide(L)'
;MKRKIINLFNNTPVVQNKGVKYAALLEQFITPFTSDFLDVAFYEDIFEFAINAWNLANMKLILPEGEGDAAINAENEQDINVDLLKRMIGYKISHFSNYTNFIIDFEIKETCGDPVLSVVTLAQEVFLVNMIEKLSE
;
A
#
# COMPACT_ATOMS: atom_id res chain seq x y z
N MET A 1 29.58 -13.77 -9.96
CA MET A 1 28.79 -14.92 -9.48
C MET A 1 27.34 -14.48 -9.34
N LYS A 2 26.38 -15.10 -10.06
CA LYS A 2 24.95 -14.81 -9.92
C LYS A 2 24.43 -15.45 -8.63
N ARG A 3 23.97 -14.64 -7.67
CA ARG A 3 23.28 -15.15 -6.47
C ARG A 3 21.89 -15.61 -6.90
N LYS A 4 21.63 -16.93 -6.84
CA LYS A 4 20.31 -17.52 -7.04
C LYS A 4 19.48 -17.25 -5.78
N ILE A 5 18.38 -16.53 -5.93
CA ILE A 5 17.35 -16.40 -4.90
C ILE A 5 16.65 -17.76 -4.80
N ILE A 6 16.74 -18.40 -3.64
CA ILE A 6 16.04 -19.66 -3.34
C ILE A 6 14.64 -19.27 -2.89
N ASN A 7 13.64 -19.68 -3.67
CA ASN A 7 12.22 -19.44 -3.39
C ASN A 7 11.74 -20.54 -2.44
N LEU A 8 11.40 -20.18 -1.19
CA LEU A 8 11.06 -21.13 -0.12
C LEU A 8 9.58 -21.56 -0.11
N PHE A 9 8.77 -21.04 -1.03
CA PHE A 9 7.34 -21.36 -1.12
C PHE A 9 6.97 -21.83 -2.54
N ASN A 10 6.37 -23.02 -2.57
CA ASN A 10 6.00 -23.84 -3.71
C ASN A 10 5.56 -23.11 -5.01
N ASN A 11 6.19 -23.51 -6.12
CA ASN A 11 5.67 -23.73 -7.50
C ASN A 11 4.43 -22.93 -7.98
N THR A 12 4.34 -21.64 -7.69
CA THR A 12 3.42 -20.76 -8.42
C THR A 12 4.24 -19.99 -9.45
N PRO A 13 3.93 -20.06 -10.76
CA PRO A 13 4.68 -19.32 -11.76
C PRO A 13 4.59 -17.83 -11.44
N VAL A 14 5.73 -17.21 -11.10
CA VAL A 14 5.84 -15.76 -10.95
C VAL A 14 5.62 -15.14 -12.32
N VAL A 15 4.39 -14.71 -12.60
CA VAL A 15 4.08 -13.94 -13.81
C VAL A 15 4.54 -12.50 -13.55
N GLN A 16 5.78 -12.18 -13.95
CA GLN A 16 6.21 -10.79 -14.03
C GLN A 16 5.34 -10.04 -15.06
N ASN A 17 4.66 -8.98 -14.62
CA ASN A 17 4.12 -7.89 -15.44
C ASN A 17 3.11 -8.27 -16.56
N LYS A 18 2.00 -8.94 -16.22
CA LYS A 18 0.78 -8.92 -17.07
C LYS A 18 -0.47 -8.34 -16.40
N GLY A 19 -0.39 -8.03 -15.11
CA GLY A 19 -1.49 -7.46 -14.33
C GLY A 19 -1.41 -5.93 -14.20
N VAL A 20 -2.28 -5.39 -13.35
CA VAL A 20 -2.29 -3.97 -12.96
C VAL A 20 -0.94 -3.56 -12.37
N LYS A 21 -0.37 -2.45 -12.82
CA LYS A 21 0.91 -1.91 -12.32
C LYS A 21 0.70 -1.06 -11.08
N TYR A 22 0.60 -1.69 -9.92
CA TYR A 22 0.34 -0.99 -8.65
C TYR A 22 1.43 0.02 -8.27
N ALA A 23 2.70 -0.20 -8.64
CA ALA A 23 3.77 0.79 -8.43
C ALA A 23 3.44 2.12 -9.14
N ALA A 24 3.04 2.06 -10.41
CA ALA A 24 2.66 3.24 -11.18
C ALA A 24 1.35 3.88 -10.69
N LEU A 25 0.42 3.09 -10.14
CA LEU A 25 -0.79 3.62 -9.49
C LEU A 25 -0.45 4.35 -8.19
N LEU A 26 0.50 3.82 -7.41
CA LEU A 26 0.94 4.43 -6.16
C LEU A 26 1.64 5.78 -6.41
N GLU A 27 2.48 5.87 -7.44
CA GLU A 27 3.08 7.13 -7.87
C GLU A 27 2.02 8.18 -8.28
N GLN A 28 1.03 7.76 -9.08
CA GLN A 28 -0.11 8.62 -9.47
C GLN A 28 -0.97 9.04 -8.27
N PHE A 29 -1.10 8.16 -7.28
CA PHE A 29 -1.83 8.41 -6.05
C PHE A 29 -1.15 9.46 -5.17
N ILE A 30 0.19 9.43 -5.08
CA ILE A 30 0.98 10.37 -4.29
C ILE A 30 1.09 11.74 -4.96
N THR A 31 1.11 11.79 -6.29
CA THR A 31 1.38 13.01 -7.09
C THR A 31 0.64 14.28 -6.60
N PRO A 32 -0.68 14.24 -6.29
CA PRO A 32 -1.41 15.44 -5.83
C PRO A 32 -1.01 15.95 -4.44
N PHE A 33 -0.26 15.15 -3.67
CA PHE A 33 0.12 15.40 -2.28
C PHE A 33 1.62 15.66 -2.12
N THR A 34 2.38 15.76 -3.21
CA THR A 34 3.85 15.94 -3.16
C THR A 34 4.28 17.15 -2.33
N SER A 35 3.50 18.23 -2.31
CA SER A 35 3.75 19.40 -1.45
C SER A 35 3.59 19.11 0.05
N ASP A 36 2.77 18.13 0.42
CA ASP A 36 2.55 17.73 1.81
C ASP A 36 3.74 16.88 2.35
N PHE A 37 4.69 16.47 1.49
CA PHE A 37 5.86 15.66 1.84
C PHE A 37 7.22 16.39 1.71
N LEU A 38 7.22 17.72 1.53
CA LEU A 38 8.46 18.48 1.28
C LEU A 38 9.51 18.38 2.39
N ASP A 39 9.06 18.18 3.63
CA ASP A 39 9.93 18.08 4.81
C ASP A 39 10.28 16.62 5.18
N VAL A 40 9.82 15.64 4.39
CA VAL A 40 10.12 14.22 4.63
C VAL A 40 11.45 13.86 3.98
N ALA A 41 12.37 13.32 4.79
CA ALA A 41 13.75 13.10 4.38
C ALA A 41 13.95 11.85 3.49
N PHE A 42 13.10 10.84 3.64
CA PHE A 42 13.25 9.54 2.98
C PHE A 42 12.04 9.19 2.13
N TYR A 43 12.29 8.62 0.94
CA TYR A 43 11.21 8.20 0.04
C TYR A 43 10.43 7.02 0.65
N GLU A 44 11.11 6.17 1.39
CA GLU A 44 10.56 5.03 2.11
C GLU A 44 9.40 5.47 3.02
N ASP A 45 9.59 6.56 3.79
CA ASP A 45 8.57 7.09 4.69
C ASP A 45 7.33 7.58 3.91
N ILE A 46 7.54 8.22 2.76
CA ILE A 46 6.45 8.70 1.88
C ILE A 46 5.66 7.51 1.34
N PHE A 47 6.34 6.47 0.85
CA PHE A 47 5.69 5.30 0.29
C PHE A 47 5.01 4.45 1.36
N GLU A 48 5.60 4.29 2.54
CA GLU A 48 4.98 3.60 3.67
C GLU A 48 3.67 4.30 4.08
N PHE A 49 3.71 5.62 4.25
CA PHE A 49 2.52 6.41 4.54
C PHE A 49 1.44 6.27 3.46
N ALA A 50 1.84 6.35 2.18
CA ALA A 50 0.92 6.22 1.07
C ALA A 50 0.30 4.81 0.97
N ILE A 51 1.08 3.77 1.27
CA ILE A 51 0.60 2.38 1.30
C ILE A 51 -0.41 2.19 2.44
N ASN A 52 -0.16 2.77 3.61
CA ASN A 52 -1.11 2.74 4.72
C ASN A 52 -2.43 3.42 4.34
N ALA A 53 -2.36 4.62 3.77
CA ALA A 53 -3.54 5.32 3.26
C ALA A 53 -4.30 4.50 2.20
N TRP A 54 -3.58 3.84 1.29
CA TRP A 54 -4.17 3.00 0.25
C TRP A 54 -4.91 1.79 0.82
N ASN A 55 -4.27 1.09 1.76
CA ASN A 55 -4.80 -0.11 2.39
C ASN A 55 -5.98 0.22 3.30
N LEU A 56 -5.91 1.29 4.09
CA LEU A 56 -7.04 1.77 4.89
C LEU A 56 -8.23 2.16 4.01
N ALA A 57 -7.99 2.79 2.87
CA ALA A 57 -9.05 3.08 1.91
C ALA A 57 -9.69 1.82 1.34
N ASN A 58 -8.93 0.75 1.09
CA ASN A 58 -9.48 -0.56 0.75
C ASN A 58 -10.34 -1.12 1.89
N MET A 59 -9.84 -1.09 3.14
CA MET A 59 -10.60 -1.58 4.29
C MET A 59 -11.92 -0.84 4.46
N LYS A 60 -11.91 0.50 4.32
CA LYS A 60 -13.11 1.33 4.45
C LYS A 60 -14.18 1.03 3.39
N LEU A 61 -13.78 0.53 2.21
CA LEU A 61 -14.72 0.10 1.17
C LEU A 61 -15.33 -1.28 1.43
N ILE A 62 -14.69 -2.09 2.29
CA ILE A 62 -15.07 -3.47 2.58
C ILE A 62 -15.85 -3.57 3.89
N LEU A 63 -15.42 -2.83 4.91
CA LEU A 63 -15.98 -2.89 6.25
C LEU A 63 -17.29 -2.09 6.34
N PRO A 64 -18.22 -2.50 7.22
CA PRO A 64 -19.42 -1.73 7.52
C PRO A 64 -19.10 -0.30 7.98
N GLU A 65 -20.00 0.64 7.69
CA GLU A 65 -19.86 2.04 8.13
C GLU A 65 -19.63 2.12 9.65
N GLY A 66 -18.59 2.85 10.06
CA GLY A 66 -18.18 3.02 11.46
C GLY A 66 -16.97 2.18 11.89
N GLU A 67 -16.80 0.96 11.38
CA GLU A 67 -15.63 0.11 11.71
C GLU A 67 -14.36 0.58 10.99
N GLY A 68 -14.50 1.04 9.74
CA GLY A 68 -13.39 1.64 8.99
C GLY A 68 -12.85 2.93 9.62
N ASP A 69 -13.70 3.68 10.34
CA ASP A 69 -13.28 4.91 11.02
C ASP A 69 -12.53 4.61 12.32
N ALA A 70 -12.82 3.48 12.99
CA ALA A 70 -12.07 3.02 14.15
C ALA A 70 -10.63 2.63 13.80
N ALA A 71 -10.40 2.00 12.64
CA ALA A 71 -9.06 1.66 12.15
C ALA A 71 -8.21 2.91 11.87
N ILE A 72 -8.81 3.94 11.24
CA ILE A 72 -8.15 5.24 11.03
C ILE A 72 -7.84 5.91 12.36
N ASN A 73 -8.74 5.79 13.34
CA ASN A 73 -8.54 6.42 14.64
C ASN A 73 -7.48 5.74 15.51
N ALA A 74 -7.22 4.45 15.33
CA ALA A 74 -6.14 3.73 16.02
C ALA A 74 -4.75 4.20 15.54
N GLU A 75 -4.62 4.63 14.28
CA GLU A 75 -3.38 5.22 13.76
C GLU A 75 -3.12 6.65 14.29
N ASN A 76 -4.14 7.35 14.81
CA ASN A 76 -3.98 8.70 15.39
C ASN A 76 -3.05 8.74 16.62
N GLU A 77 -2.74 7.60 17.24
CA GLU A 77 -1.88 7.53 18.43
C GLU A 77 -0.37 7.57 18.09
N GLN A 78 0.01 7.58 16.81
CA GLN A 78 1.41 7.42 16.36
C GLN A 78 2.09 8.70 15.80
N ASP A 79 1.61 9.91 16.13
CA ASP A 79 2.16 11.19 15.60
C ASP A 79 2.11 11.29 14.06
N ILE A 80 1.13 10.62 13.46
CA ILE A 80 0.88 10.59 12.02
C ILE A 80 0.13 11.87 11.63
N ASN A 81 0.42 12.44 10.45
CA ASN A 81 -0.37 13.55 9.89
C ASN A 81 -1.78 13.06 9.47
N VAL A 82 -2.70 13.04 10.45
CA VAL A 82 -4.06 12.51 10.32
C VAL A 82 -4.86 13.22 9.22
N ASP A 83 -4.66 14.52 9.06
CA ASP A 83 -5.38 15.31 8.06
C ASP A 83 -4.95 14.92 6.64
N LEU A 84 -3.64 14.73 6.43
CA LEU A 84 -3.11 14.20 5.18
C LEU A 84 -3.63 12.78 4.92
N LEU A 85 -3.58 11.91 5.93
CA LEU A 85 -4.06 10.53 5.82
C LEU A 85 -5.52 10.46 5.37
N LYS A 86 -6.40 11.24 6.00
CA LYS A 86 -7.83 11.33 5.64
C LYS A 86 -8.03 11.83 4.21
N ARG A 87 -7.28 12.85 3.79
CA ARG A 87 -7.32 13.37 2.41
C ARG A 87 -6.90 12.31 1.40
N MET A 88 -5.81 11.59 1.67
CA MET A 88 -5.32 10.51 0.82
C MET A 88 -6.31 9.35 0.74
N ILE A 89 -6.91 8.93 1.86
CA ILE A 89 -7.96 7.90 1.87
C ILE A 89 -9.16 8.30 1.00
N GLY A 90 -9.67 9.53 1.17
CA GLY A 90 -10.78 10.04 0.38
C GLY A 90 -10.45 10.12 -1.13
N TYR A 91 -9.21 10.52 -1.45
CA TYR A 91 -8.74 10.56 -2.83
C TYR A 91 -8.64 9.17 -3.46
N LYS A 92 -8.11 8.19 -2.72
CA LYS A 92 -8.08 6.77 -3.13
C LYS A 92 -9.49 6.29 -3.44
N ILE A 93 -10.44 6.49 -2.53
CA ILE A 93 -11.83 6.05 -2.70
C ILE A 93 -12.48 6.66 -3.94
N SER A 94 -12.24 7.96 -4.20
CA SER A 94 -12.88 8.67 -5.31
C SER A 94 -12.24 8.41 -6.68
N HIS A 95 -10.94 8.11 -6.75
CA HIS A 95 -10.21 8.01 -8.03
C HIS A 95 -9.68 6.60 -8.33
N PHE A 96 -9.55 5.74 -7.31
CA PHE A 96 -8.89 4.44 -7.37
C PHE A 96 -9.74 3.31 -6.73
N SER A 97 -11.07 3.48 -6.65
CA SER A 97 -11.99 2.49 -6.05
C SER A 97 -11.93 1.11 -6.71
N ASN A 98 -11.68 1.06 -8.02
CA ASN A 98 -11.61 -0.20 -8.78
C ASN A 98 -10.33 -1.02 -8.49
N TYR A 99 -9.37 -0.47 -7.76
CA TYR A 99 -8.11 -1.13 -7.43
C TYR A 99 -8.14 -1.58 -5.97
N THR A 100 -8.53 -2.83 -5.75
CA THR A 100 -8.88 -3.37 -4.43
C THR A 100 -7.78 -4.22 -3.80
N ASN A 101 -6.67 -4.47 -4.50
CA ASN A 101 -5.57 -5.24 -3.92
C ASN A 101 -4.88 -4.41 -2.83
N PHE A 102 -4.46 -5.11 -1.78
CA PHE A 102 -3.64 -4.59 -0.70
C PHE A 102 -2.18 -4.64 -1.10
N ILE A 103 -1.43 -3.60 -0.79
CA ILE A 103 0.02 -3.58 -0.95
C ILE A 103 0.61 -4.11 0.35
N ILE A 104 1.35 -5.22 0.30
CA ILE A 104 1.85 -5.92 1.49
C ILE A 104 3.36 -5.78 1.69
N ASP A 105 4.08 -5.39 0.64
CA ASP A 105 5.52 -5.16 0.67
C ASP A 105 5.93 -4.23 -0.48
N PHE A 106 7.03 -3.53 -0.31
CA PHE A 106 7.61 -2.69 -1.36
C PHE A 106 9.13 -2.65 -1.27
N GLU A 107 9.77 -2.39 -2.40
CA GLU A 107 11.22 -2.22 -2.48
C GLU A 107 11.52 -1.01 -3.35
N ILE A 108 12.36 -0.11 -2.84
CA ILE A 108 12.92 1.00 -3.60
C ILE A 108 14.35 0.61 -3.98
N LYS A 109 14.61 0.55 -5.28
CA LYS A 109 15.97 0.34 -5.78
C LYS A 109 16.54 1.66 -6.24
N GLU A 110 17.58 2.13 -5.56
CA GLU A 110 18.41 3.21 -6.07
C GLU A 110 19.08 2.79 -7.38
N THR A 111 18.95 3.62 -8.40
CA THR A 111 19.63 3.42 -9.68
C THR A 111 20.47 4.65 -10.00
N CYS A 112 21.29 4.62 -11.06
CA CYS A 112 22.01 5.81 -11.53
C CYS A 112 21.07 6.92 -12.06
N GLY A 113 19.76 6.66 -12.15
CA GLY A 113 18.70 7.62 -12.49
C GLY A 113 17.61 7.62 -11.43
N ASP A 114 16.34 7.72 -11.85
CA ASP A 114 15.23 7.72 -10.90
C ASP A 114 15.16 6.38 -10.11
N PRO A 115 14.83 6.44 -8.81
CA PRO A 115 14.62 5.22 -8.02
C PRO A 115 13.49 4.39 -8.62
N VAL A 116 13.65 3.07 -8.60
CA VAL A 116 12.64 2.14 -9.14
C VAL A 116 11.85 1.55 -7.99
N LEU A 117 10.55 1.86 -7.94
CA LEU A 117 9.60 1.26 -7.01
C LEU A 117 9.12 -0.10 -7.52
N SER A 118 9.23 -1.11 -6.68
CA SER A 118 8.56 -2.41 -6.83
C SER A 118 7.58 -2.62 -5.69
N VAL A 119 6.40 -3.16 -5.98
CA VAL A 119 5.38 -3.46 -4.95
C VAL A 119 4.92 -4.90 -5.07
N VAL A 120 4.65 -5.52 -3.93
CA VAL A 120 3.99 -6.82 -3.82
C VAL A 120 2.56 -6.59 -3.36
N THR A 121 1.61 -7.17 -4.07
CA THR A 121 0.19 -7.02 -3.76
C THR A 121 -0.47 -8.34 -3.42
N LEU A 122 -1.47 -8.29 -2.55
CA LEU A 122 -2.35 -9.39 -2.22
C LEU A 122 -3.79 -9.06 -2.68
N ALA A 123 -4.46 -10.01 -3.31
CA ALA A 123 -5.86 -9.85 -3.67
C ALA A 123 -6.73 -9.67 -2.41
N GLN A 124 -7.78 -8.86 -2.51
CA GLN A 124 -8.69 -8.53 -1.39
C GLN A 124 -9.17 -9.77 -0.64
N GLU A 125 -9.68 -10.78 -1.35
CA GLU A 125 -10.24 -12.00 -0.74
C GLU A 125 -9.18 -12.75 0.08
N VAL A 126 -7.96 -12.85 -0.44
CA VAL A 126 -6.84 -13.52 0.24
C VAL A 126 -6.39 -12.72 1.46
N PHE A 127 -6.36 -11.40 1.37
CA PHE A 127 -6.03 -10.54 2.50
C PHE A 127 -7.02 -10.70 3.66
N LEU A 128 -8.33 -10.75 3.36
CA LEU A 128 -9.37 -10.90 4.38
C LEU A 128 -9.30 -12.27 5.07
N VAL A 129 -9.05 -13.34 4.32
CA VAL A 129 -8.85 -14.68 4.90
C VAL A 129 -7.66 -14.67 5.87
N ASN A 130 -6.52 -14.15 5.44
CA ASN A 130 -5.32 -14.07 6.28
C ASN A 130 -5.55 -13.22 7.55
N MET A 131 -6.36 -12.16 7.46
CA MET A 131 -6.69 -11.31 8.60
C MET A 131 -7.56 -12.06 9.62
N ILE A 132 -8.56 -12.80 9.15
CA ILE A 132 -9.45 -13.60 10.01
C ILE A 132 -8.65 -14.71 10.71
N GLU A 133 -7.76 -15.39 9.99
CA GLU A 133 -6.90 -16.42 10.56
C GLU A 133 -6.03 -15.86 11.69
N LYS A 134 -5.40 -14.71 11.49
CA LYS A 134 -4.59 -14.04 12.53
C LYS A 134 -5.37 -13.60 13.77
N LEU A 135 -6.65 -13.27 13.64
CA LEU A 135 -7.51 -12.91 14.78
C LEU A 135 -7.99 -14.13 15.57
N SER A 136 -7.88 -15.33 14.98
CA SER A 136 -8.27 -16.58 15.61
C SER A 136 -7.13 -17.30 16.35
N GLU A 137 -5.91 -16.78 16.26
CA GLU A 137 -4.72 -17.20 17.03
C GLU A 137 -4.61 -16.44 18.37
#